data_AF-A0A654DBH7-F1
#
_entry.id   AF-A0A654DBH7-F1
#
_cell.length_a   1.000
_cell.length_b   1.000
_cell.length_c   1.000
_cell.angle_alpha   90.00
_cell.angle_beta   90.00
_cell.angle_gamma   90.00
#
_symmetry.space_group_name_H-M   'P 1'
#
loop_
_entity.id
_entity.type
_entity.pdbx_description
1 polymer ?
#
loop_
_entity_poly.entity_id
_entity_poly.type
_entity_poly.pdbx_seq_one_letter_code
_entity_poly.pdbx_strand_id
1 'polypeptide(L)'
;MEISGSAFNSGISTIQSGQRRVDQAAADIASNALGPQPQPTSAPPANQVNPSPSSAEQTRPDLAESLVALRQGQNEAEAGAKVVKTADEVLGTLIDTTA
;
A
#
# COMPACT_ATOMS: atom_id res chain seq x y z
N MET A 1 11.18 -31.07 5.58
CA MET A 1 11.09 -29.83 6.39
C MET A 1 11.52 -28.56 5.64
N GLU A 2 12.25 -28.61 4.51
CA GLU A 2 12.64 -27.40 3.77
C GLU A 2 11.49 -26.52 3.27
N ILE A 3 10.35 -27.12 2.92
CA ILE A 3 9.19 -26.39 2.35
C ILE A 3 8.52 -25.47 3.40
N SER A 4 8.51 -25.86 4.68
CA SER A 4 7.90 -25.05 5.73
C SER A 4 8.79 -23.86 6.11
N GLY A 5 10.11 -24.06 6.15
CA GLY A 5 11.07 -22.97 6.35
C GLY A 5 11.12 -21.97 5.19
N SER A 6 10.99 -22.45 3.94
CA SER A 6 10.93 -21.57 2.78
C SER A 6 9.60 -20.82 2.68
N ALA A 7 8.47 -21.43 3.04
CA ALA A 7 7.17 -20.78 3.10
C ALA A 7 7.11 -19.68 4.18
N PHE A 8 7.64 -19.96 5.38
CA PHE A 8 7.72 -18.96 6.46
C PHE A 8 8.55 -17.74 6.04
N ASN A 9 9.75 -17.96 5.49
CA ASN A 9 10.62 -16.87 5.02
C ASN A 9 9.97 -16.08 3.87
N SER A 10 9.28 -16.77 2.95
CA SER A 10 8.53 -16.13 1.87
C SER A 10 7.40 -15.27 2.42
N GLY A 11 6.64 -15.77 3.40
CA GLY A 11 5.56 -15.02 4.05
C GLY A 11 6.07 -13.75 4.77
N ILE A 12 7.18 -13.84 5.50
CA ILE A 12 7.82 -12.66 6.14
C ILE A 12 8.29 -11.66 5.08
N SER A 13 8.92 -12.13 4.00
CA SER A 13 9.34 -11.26 2.90
C SER A 13 8.15 -10.55 2.24
N THR A 14 7.03 -11.26 2.06
CA THR A 14 5.79 -10.68 1.50
C THR A 14 5.17 -9.65 2.44
N ILE A 15 5.18 -9.89 3.75
CA ILE A 15 4.71 -8.91 4.75
C ILE A 15 5.56 -7.64 4.67
N GLN A 16 6.89 -7.77 4.62
CA GLN A 16 7.79 -6.61 4.52
C GLN A 16 7.60 -5.84 3.22
N SER A 17 7.41 -6.52 2.08
CA SER A 17 7.13 -5.84 0.81
C SER A 17 5.76 -5.17 0.81
N GLY A 18 4.74 -5.83 1.36
CA GLY A 18 3.39 -5.29 1.48
C GLY A 18 3.36 -4.05 2.37
N GLN A 19 4.08 -4.08 3.50
CA GLN A 19 4.21 -2.93 4.39
C GLN A 19 4.82 -1.71 3.69
N ARG A 20 5.95 -1.89 2.97
CA ARG A 20 6.57 -0.80 2.19
C ARG A 20 5.62 -0.22 1.14
N ARG A 21 4.86 -1.08 0.46
CA ARG A 21 3.88 -0.64 -0.56
C ARG A 21 2.73 0.15 0.06
N VAL A 22 2.24 -0.29 1.22
CA VAL A 22 1.21 0.41 1.98
C VAL A 22 1.70 1.78 2.44
N ASP A 23 2.92 1.87 2.97
CA ASP A 23 3.51 3.13 3.43
C ASP A 23 3.66 4.14 2.29
N GLN A 24 4.14 3.70 1.12
CA GLN A 24 4.29 4.57 -0.04
C GLN A 24 2.93 5.04 -0.58
N ALA A 25 1.98 4.13 -0.75
CA ALA A 25 0.63 4.47 -1.20
C ALA A 25 -0.10 5.42 -0.23
N ALA A 26 0.09 5.23 1.08
CA ALA A 26 -0.46 6.13 2.09
C ALA A 26 0.14 7.54 2.01
N ALA A 27 1.44 7.66 1.73
CA ALA A 27 2.09 8.95 1.52
C ALA A 27 1.53 9.66 0.27
N ASP A 28 1.38 8.94 -0.85
CA ASP A 28 0.83 9.49 -2.09
C ASP A 28 -0.63 9.95 -1.92
N ILE A 29 -1.45 9.17 -1.20
CA ILE A 29 -2.82 9.56 -0.83
C ILE A 29 -2.81 10.81 0.05
N ALA A 30 -1.94 10.89 1.05
CA ALA A 30 -1.85 12.04 1.95
C ALA A 30 -1.42 13.32 1.21
N SER A 31 -0.46 13.23 0.27
CA SER A 31 -0.06 14.36 -0.57
C SER A 31 -1.18 14.81 -1.50
N ASN A 32 -1.95 13.88 -2.08
CA ASN A 32 -3.09 14.20 -2.93
C ASN A 32 -4.26 14.78 -2.14
N ALA A 33 -4.48 14.34 -0.89
CA ALA A 33 -5.53 14.85 0.00
C ALA A 33 -5.30 16.30 0.44
N LEU A 34 -4.05 16.76 0.47
CA LEU A 34 -3.70 18.15 0.81
C LEU A 34 -4.01 19.14 -0.33
N GLY A 35 -4.30 18.65 -1.55
CA GLY A 35 -4.60 19.47 -2.73
C GLY A 35 -3.45 20.42 -3.13
N PRO A 36 -3.52 21.09 -4.29
CA PRO A 36 -2.59 22.16 -4.59
C PRO A 36 -2.79 23.28 -3.55
N GLN A 37 -1.83 23.45 -2.64
CA GLN A 37 -1.78 24.67 -1.83
C GLN A 37 -1.80 25.88 -2.80
N PRO A 38 -2.68 26.87 -2.61
CA PRO A 38 -2.55 28.11 -3.35
C PRO A 38 -1.18 28.70 -3.00
N GLN A 39 -0.29 28.67 -3.99
CA GLN A 39 0.96 29.41 -3.98
C GLN A 39 0.63 30.86 -3.56
N PRO A 40 1.23 31.44 -2.52
CA PRO A 40 1.08 32.86 -2.23
C PRO A 40 1.85 33.65 -3.30
N THR A 41 1.28 33.76 -4.50
CA THR A 41 1.75 34.71 -5.52
C THR A 41 1.23 36.08 -5.14
N SER A 42 2.11 36.86 -4.53
CA SER A 42 1.97 38.30 -4.33
C SER A 42 1.89 39.03 -5.68
N ALA A 43 0.68 39.30 -6.19
CA ALA A 43 0.29 40.45 -7.03
C ALA A 43 -1.14 40.27 -7.61
N PRO A 44 -2.03 41.28 -7.58
CA PRO A 44 -3.27 41.27 -8.36
C PRO A 44 -3.00 41.68 -9.82
N PRO A 45 -3.53 40.92 -10.80
CA PRO A 45 -4.36 41.56 -11.82
C PRO A 45 -5.73 40.88 -11.92
N ALA A 46 -6.76 41.71 -12.09
CA ALA A 46 -8.14 41.30 -12.33
C ALA A 46 -8.26 40.35 -13.55
N ASN A 47 -9.28 39.48 -13.51
CA ASN A 47 -9.68 38.49 -14.52
C ASN A 47 -8.91 37.16 -14.58
N GLN A 48 -9.07 36.32 -13.55
CA GLN A 48 -8.92 34.86 -13.71
C GLN A 48 -10.21 34.17 -13.25
N VAL A 49 -11.17 34.03 -14.16
CA VAL A 49 -12.47 33.36 -13.94
C VAL A 49 -12.45 31.90 -14.44
N ASN A 50 -11.29 31.26 -14.52
CA ASN A 50 -11.22 29.89 -15.02
C ASN A 50 -10.16 29.07 -14.26
N PRO A 51 -10.49 28.42 -13.12
CA PRO A 51 -9.65 27.35 -12.60
C PRO A 51 -9.59 26.26 -13.68
N SER A 52 -8.41 26.02 -14.23
CA SER A 52 -8.18 25.05 -15.30
C SER A 52 -8.71 23.66 -14.88
N PRO A 53 -9.68 23.06 -15.60
CA PRO A 53 -10.25 21.75 -15.23
C PRO A 53 -9.26 20.59 -15.37
N SER A 54 -8.13 20.78 -16.05
CA SER A 54 -7.10 19.77 -16.29
C SER A 54 -6.40 19.28 -15.01
N SER A 55 -6.08 20.15 -14.06
CA SER A 55 -5.36 19.75 -12.84
C SER A 55 -6.22 18.85 -11.93
N ALA A 56 -7.52 19.13 -11.83
CA ALA A 56 -8.45 18.33 -11.04
C ALA A 56 -8.76 16.96 -11.68
N GLU A 57 -8.76 16.89 -13.01
CA GLU A 57 -8.94 15.63 -13.76
C GLU A 57 -7.69 14.74 -13.69
N GLN A 58 -6.48 15.30 -13.52
CA GLN A 58 -5.22 14.55 -13.39
C GLN A 58 -4.97 14.03 -11.95
N THR A 59 -5.40 14.74 -10.91
CA THR A 59 -5.28 14.30 -9.50
C THR A 59 -6.20 13.13 -9.15
N ARG A 60 -7.38 13.05 -9.78
CA ARG A 60 -8.35 11.96 -9.54
C ARG A 60 -7.86 10.55 -9.93
N PRO A 61 -7.29 10.31 -11.13
CA PRO A 61 -6.75 9.01 -11.50
C PRO A 61 -5.53 8.62 -10.65
N ASP A 62 -4.70 9.59 -10.24
CA ASP A 62 -3.54 9.36 -9.37
C ASP A 62 -3.94 8.89 -7.95
N LEU A 63 -4.97 9.52 -7.37
CA LEU A 63 -5.54 9.09 -6.09
C LEU A 63 -6.19 7.70 -6.18
N ALA A 64 -6.92 7.42 -7.26
CA ALA A 64 -7.54 6.11 -7.48
C ALA A 64 -6.47 5.00 -7.58
N GLU A 65 -5.39 5.25 -8.32
CA GLU A 65 -4.25 4.34 -8.43
C GLU A 65 -3.59 4.10 -7.06
N SER A 66 -3.36 5.18 -6.30
CA SER A 66 -2.77 5.10 -4.95
C SER A 66 -3.64 4.29 -3.98
N LEU A 67 -4.97 4.43 -4.04
CA LEU A 67 -5.91 3.64 -3.24
C LEU A 67 -5.90 2.15 -3.62
N VAL A 68 -5.77 1.84 -4.91
CA VAL A 68 -5.64 0.46 -5.39
C VAL A 68 -4.32 -0.14 -4.93
N ALA A 69 -3.21 0.60 -5.06
CA ALA A 69 -1.89 0.18 -4.59
C ALA A 69 -1.87 -0.09 -3.07
N LEU A 70 -2.54 0.76 -2.28
CA LEU A 70 -2.72 0.56 -0.84
C LEU A 70 -3.44 -0.76 -0.54
N ARG A 71 -4.55 -1.03 -1.23
CA ARG A 71 -5.32 -2.28 -1.07
C ARG A 71 -4.52 -3.50 -1.52
N GLN A 72 -3.75 -3.38 -2.58
CA GLN A 72 -2.89 -4.46 -3.04
C GLN A 72 -1.81 -4.80 -2.02
N GLY A 73 -1.14 -3.79 -1.46
CA GLY A 73 -0.14 -3.99 -0.39
C GLY A 73 -0.74 -4.59 0.88
N GLN A 74 -1.97 -4.18 1.25
CA GLN A 74 -2.72 -4.78 2.35
C GLN A 74 -2.99 -6.28 2.10
N ASN A 75 -3.48 -6.63 0.92
CA ASN A 75 -3.75 -8.03 0.55
C ASN A 75 -2.48 -8.87 0.51
N GLU A 76 -1.37 -8.32 0.02
CA GLU A 76 -0.06 -9.00 0.02
C GLU A 76 0.40 -9.28 1.46
N ALA A 77 0.30 -8.30 2.35
CA ALA A 77 0.65 -8.48 3.75
C ALA A 77 -0.26 -9.53 4.43
N GLU A 78 -1.57 -9.51 4.17
CA GLU A 78 -2.51 -10.51 4.70
C GLU A 78 -2.22 -11.92 4.16
N ALA A 79 -1.89 -12.03 2.87
CA ALA A 79 -1.51 -13.30 2.25
C ALA A 79 -0.21 -13.84 2.89
N GLY A 80 0.80 -12.99 3.09
CA GLY A 80 2.02 -13.37 3.80
C GLY A 80 1.75 -13.85 5.23
N ALA A 81 0.87 -13.17 5.97
CA ALA A 81 0.45 -13.58 7.30
C ALA A 81 -0.26 -14.94 7.31
N LYS A 82 -1.11 -15.22 6.32
CA LYS A 82 -1.75 -16.53 6.16
C LYS A 82 -0.72 -17.63 5.87
N VAL A 83 0.27 -17.36 5.01
CA VAL A 83 1.35 -18.32 4.71
C VAL A 83 2.14 -18.65 5.99
N VAL A 84 2.55 -17.64 6.75
CA VAL A 84 3.25 -17.82 8.04
C VAL A 84 2.41 -18.67 8.99
N LYS A 85 1.13 -18.34 9.17
CA LYS A 85 0.22 -19.09 10.03
C LYS A 85 0.08 -20.55 9.59
N THR A 86 -0.08 -20.82 8.30
CA THR A 86 -0.17 -22.20 7.80
C THR A 86 1.15 -22.96 7.97
N ALA A 87 2.29 -22.28 7.87
CA ALA A 87 3.58 -22.90 8.13
C ALA A 87 3.70 -23.32 9.61
N ASP A 88 3.26 -22.46 10.54
CA ASP A 88 3.21 -22.75 11.98
C ASP A 88 2.24 -23.90 12.31
N GLU A 89 1.05 -23.92 11.71
CA GLU A 89 0.06 -25.01 11.88
C GLU A 89 0.58 -26.35 11.35
N VAL A 90 1.25 -26.36 10.19
CA VAL A 90 1.88 -27.57 9.64
C VAL A 90 3.04 -28.03 10.53
N LEU A 91 3.84 -27.11 11.07
CA LEU A 91 4.91 -27.46 12.01
C LEU A 91 4.35 -28.06 13.31
N GLY A 92 3.30 -27.46 13.86
CA GLY A 92 2.64 -27.96 15.08
C GLY A 92 2.03 -29.35 14.89
N THR A 93 1.34 -29.58 13.77
CA THR A 93 0.77 -30.90 13.45
C THR A 93 1.83 -31.96 13.23
N LEU A 94 2.98 -31.62 12.65
CA LEU A 94 4.11 -32.55 12.53
C LEU A 94 4.70 -32.94 13.89
N ILE A 95 4.80 -31.99 14.84
CA ILE A 95 5.28 -32.28 16.20
C ILE A 95 4.34 -33.26 16.90
N ASP A 96 3.03 -32.98 16.87
CA ASP A 96 2.01 -33.83 17.53
C ASP A 96 1.93 -35.25 16.95
N THR A 97 2.25 -35.43 15.66
CA THR A 97 2.25 -36.76 15.03
C THR A 97 3.51 -37.57 15.33
N THR A 98 4.58 -36.92 15.81
CA THR A 98 5.86 -37.57 16.16
C THR A 98 6.01 -37.87 17.66
N ALA A 99 5.06 -37.42 18.49
CA ALA A 99 5.04 -37.60 19.94
C ALA A 99 4.36 -38.91 20.39
#